data_AF-A0A848X2U0-F1
#
_entry.id   AF-A0A848X2U0-F1
#
_cell.length_a   1.000
_cell.length_b   1.000
_cell.length_c   1.000
_cell.angle_alpha   90.00
_cell.angle_beta   90.00
_cell.angle_gamma   90.00
#
_symmetry.space_group_name_H-M   'P 1'
#
loop_
_entity.id
_entity.type
_entity.pdbx_description
1 polymer ?
#
loop_
_entity_poly.entity_id
_entity_poly.type
_entity_poly.pdbx_seq_one_letter_code
_entity_poly.pdbx_strand_id
1 'polypeptide(L)'
;MHTPCRQGHGLGVGVGRSLARLRRWTYDRTCARTSTSTGRTTIKPTAPFATRAATTALALALVTVAVLPTTGVAQDQGPFDLLVRGGRVLDGTGNPWFRADIGVRDGRIVSVGLLDGATADRIVDATGRYVSPGFIDIHSHADDGSASVGGATIRTDSLHRKAAPNVVSQGVTTVVVNHDGRSPWPIRDQRYLLEGQGVGPNVMLMVGHGTVRRRVLGDDYQRPSTEAEVEEMRTLVRQALEEGAVGMSAGLEYTPGRWSTTDEVARMAEELVPYDGVYISHERSEGADPMWFWPSQDDPGPPTLQDAVLETIEIGRHSGARVVASHIKAKGAHFWGSSTSAIQLIERARAEGVRVFADQYPYATSGSDGNTVLIPRWATAAPGSSDGDGPGPAEMLRRNLADAERATMIRRDIAHEIRRRGGADRVVVFEYPREEWVGKNLRDIADERGIDPVQMAIDLALEGDPDRRGGGRLRGFSMSEIDVENYAAQPWVATASDGGIAIPEDGSVHPRFYGTFPRKIRHYAMTAGALSVEEAIRSQTSLPARIMGLQDRGEIRVGHWADLVVFDMETIADEATFFEPHQHAEGIDHVFVNGEAVVRDGAILYRLPGRIITSRRGGLPVSEEDPQAR
;
A
#
# COMPACT_ATOMS: atom_id res chain seq x y z
N MET A 1 23.09 71.60 16.07
CA MET A 1 23.60 72.03 14.75
C MET A 1 22.92 71.16 13.69
N HIS A 2 22.14 71.83 12.83
CA HIS A 2 21.41 71.40 11.62
C HIS A 2 20.41 70.24 11.63
N THR A 3 19.17 70.60 11.98
CA THR A 3 17.86 70.26 11.33
C THR A 3 17.82 70.72 9.84
N PRO A 4 16.81 70.41 8.97
CA PRO A 4 15.35 70.30 9.29
C PRO A 4 14.46 69.30 8.48
N CYS A 5 13.22 69.12 8.99
CA CYS A 5 11.87 69.09 8.36
C CYS A 5 11.65 68.46 6.95
N ARG A 6 10.49 67.89 6.57
CA ARG A 6 9.08 68.23 6.85
C ARG A 6 8.13 67.14 6.31
N GLN A 7 6.87 67.24 6.75
CA GLN A 7 5.68 66.43 6.44
C GLN A 7 5.29 66.30 4.96
N GLY A 8 4.47 65.27 4.66
CA GLY A 8 3.57 65.24 3.50
C GLY A 8 2.55 64.10 3.57
N HIS A 9 1.29 64.43 3.85
CA HIS A 9 0.13 63.53 3.69
C HIS A 9 -0.12 63.22 2.20
N GLY A 10 -0.57 61.99 1.89
CA GLY A 10 -1.12 61.63 0.59
C GLY A 10 -1.86 60.29 0.65
N LEU A 11 -3.19 60.36 0.65
CA LEU A 11 -4.11 59.24 0.44
C LEU A 11 -3.98 58.75 -1.02
N GLY A 12 -3.97 57.44 -1.22
CA GLY A 12 -3.99 56.84 -2.56
C GLY A 12 -4.13 55.32 -2.50
N VAL A 13 -5.30 54.84 -2.89
CA VAL A 13 -5.74 53.44 -2.99
C VAL A 13 -4.86 52.66 -3.96
N GLY A 14 -4.49 51.43 -3.63
CA GLY A 14 -3.78 50.53 -4.55
C GLY A 14 -3.58 49.13 -3.97
N VAL A 15 -4.47 48.22 -4.36
CA VAL A 15 -4.40 46.78 -4.09
C VAL A 15 -3.13 46.21 -4.73
N GLY A 16 -2.26 45.60 -3.91
CA GLY A 16 -1.01 44.98 -4.36
C GLY A 16 -0.61 43.84 -3.43
N ARG A 17 -0.65 42.63 -3.99
CA ARG A 17 -0.26 41.35 -3.36
C ARG A 17 1.15 41.43 -2.74
N SER A 18 1.29 40.96 -1.50
CA SER A 18 2.60 40.63 -0.91
C SER A 18 2.68 39.14 -0.63
N LEU A 19 3.46 38.46 -1.46
CA LEU A 19 4.09 37.18 -1.19
C LEU A 19 5.09 37.30 -0.02
N ALA A 20 5.39 36.13 0.54
CA ALA A 20 6.59 35.77 1.30
C ALA A 20 6.74 36.31 2.74
N ARG A 21 6.54 35.41 3.70
CA ARG A 21 7.52 35.09 4.78
C ARG A 21 7.00 33.92 5.62
N LEU A 22 7.36 32.70 5.23
CA LEU A 22 7.41 31.57 6.15
C LEU A 22 8.87 31.14 6.30
N ARG A 23 9.28 31.11 7.56
CA ARG A 23 10.65 30.90 8.03
C ARG A 23 11.03 29.44 7.83
N ARG A 24 12.14 29.20 7.13
CA ARG A 24 12.87 27.92 7.14
C ARG A 24 13.31 27.61 8.58
N TRP A 25 12.91 26.45 9.08
CA TRP A 25 13.59 25.76 10.17
C TRP A 25 14.79 25.02 9.57
N THR A 26 16.00 25.51 9.82
CA THR A 26 17.24 24.78 9.55
C THR A 26 17.73 24.15 10.85
N TYR A 27 17.78 22.82 10.88
CA TYR A 27 18.46 22.04 11.92
C TYR A 27 19.97 22.16 11.71
N ASP A 28 20.68 22.83 12.63
CA ASP A 28 22.14 22.89 12.66
C ASP A 28 22.68 21.75 13.54
N ARG A 29 23.43 20.81 12.94
CA ARG A 29 24.11 19.72 13.65
C ARG A 29 25.55 20.14 13.93
N THR A 30 25.79 20.73 15.10
CA THR A 30 27.14 20.88 15.65
C THR A 30 27.60 19.58 16.29
N CYS A 31 28.52 18.88 15.62
CA CYS A 31 29.25 17.72 16.14
C CYS A 31 30.40 18.20 17.04
N ALA A 32 30.28 18.02 18.37
CA ALA A 32 31.37 18.23 19.31
C ALA A 32 32.23 16.95 19.40
N ARG A 33 33.50 17.06 18.99
CA ARG A 33 34.54 16.05 19.23
C ARG A 33 35.00 16.15 20.68
N THR A 34 34.84 15.08 21.45
CA THR A 34 35.54 14.87 22.72
C THR A 34 36.53 13.72 22.56
N SER A 35 37.81 14.04 22.70
CA SER A 35 38.93 13.11 22.75
C SER A 35 39.04 12.49 24.15
N THR A 36 39.17 11.17 24.23
CA THR A 36 39.79 10.51 25.38
C THR A 36 40.66 9.35 24.91
N SER A 37 41.95 9.47 25.14
CA SER A 37 42.95 8.40 25.05
C SER A 37 42.81 7.43 26.22
N THR A 38 43.06 6.14 26.00
CA THR A 38 44.13 5.34 26.64
C THR A 38 43.87 3.85 26.40
N GLY A 39 44.94 3.06 26.27
CA GLY A 39 44.88 1.59 26.37
C GLY A 39 45.51 0.85 25.18
N ARG A 40 46.84 0.90 25.07
CA ARG A 40 47.63 0.15 24.08
C ARG A 40 48.24 -1.06 24.79
N THR A 41 47.82 -2.28 24.44
CA THR A 41 48.47 -3.52 24.90
C THR A 41 49.21 -4.16 23.73
N THR A 42 50.52 -4.25 23.89
CA THR A 42 51.52 -4.79 22.96
C THR A 42 51.46 -6.32 22.86
N ILE A 43 51.44 -6.84 21.63
CA ILE A 43 51.80 -8.25 21.34
C ILE A 43 53.05 -8.24 20.44
N LYS A 44 54.07 -8.99 20.86
CA LYS A 44 55.40 -9.12 20.23
C LYS A 44 55.34 -9.95 18.93
N PRO A 45 56.19 -9.68 17.93
CA PRO A 45 56.42 -10.59 16.81
C PRO A 45 57.59 -11.55 17.11
N THR A 46 57.42 -12.84 16.82
CA THR A 46 58.51 -13.83 16.75
C THR A 46 58.93 -14.05 15.29
N ALA A 47 60.24 -14.12 15.07
CA ALA A 47 60.92 -14.23 13.78
C ALA A 47 61.06 -15.71 13.31
N PRO A 48 61.90 -16.04 12.30
CA PRO A 48 61.47 -16.39 10.94
C PRO A 48 61.71 -17.86 10.57
N PHE A 49 60.97 -18.42 9.62
CA PHE A 49 61.24 -19.75 9.06
C PHE A 49 61.65 -19.71 7.60
N ALA A 50 62.60 -20.59 7.31
CA ALA A 50 63.46 -20.67 6.14
C ALA A 50 62.75 -20.88 4.80
N THR A 51 63.26 -20.21 3.78
CA THR A 51 63.04 -20.49 2.36
C THR A 51 63.70 -21.82 1.96
N ARG A 52 62.89 -22.78 1.49
CA ARG A 52 63.36 -23.88 0.62
C ARG A 52 62.73 -23.69 -0.75
N ALA A 53 63.59 -23.52 -1.75
CA ALA A 53 63.25 -23.53 -3.16
C ALA A 53 62.79 -24.94 -3.56
N ALA A 54 61.62 -25.02 -4.20
CA ALA A 54 61.19 -26.19 -4.96
C ALA A 54 60.94 -25.73 -6.40
N THR A 55 61.76 -26.24 -7.31
CA THR A 55 61.63 -26.12 -8.76
C THR A 55 60.41 -26.88 -9.25
N THR A 56 59.42 -26.18 -9.81
CA THR A 56 58.29 -26.79 -10.51
C THR A 56 58.45 -26.54 -12.00
N ALA A 57 58.60 -27.63 -12.77
CA ALA A 57 58.69 -27.61 -14.22
C ALA A 57 57.35 -27.15 -14.84
N LEU A 58 57.42 -26.17 -15.73
CA LEU A 58 56.29 -25.64 -16.48
C LEU A 58 56.09 -26.51 -17.74
N ALA A 59 55.08 -27.37 -17.75
CA ALA A 59 54.62 -28.04 -18.96
C ALA A 59 53.67 -27.10 -19.73
N LEU A 60 54.10 -26.67 -20.92
CA LEU A 60 53.32 -25.80 -21.81
C LEU A 60 52.27 -26.64 -22.54
N ALA A 61 51.04 -26.69 -22.02
CA ALA A 61 49.90 -27.22 -22.76
C ALA A 61 49.29 -26.09 -23.61
N LEU A 62 49.49 -26.14 -24.93
CA LEU A 62 48.75 -25.31 -25.88
C LEU A 62 47.27 -25.73 -25.85
N VAL A 63 46.44 -24.93 -25.18
CA VAL A 63 44.98 -25.00 -25.34
C VAL A 63 44.63 -24.21 -26.59
N THR A 64 44.42 -24.91 -27.70
CA THR A 64 43.75 -24.35 -28.87
C THR A 64 42.28 -24.09 -28.51
N VAL A 65 41.95 -22.84 -28.20
CA VAL A 65 40.56 -22.38 -28.10
C VAL A 65 39.97 -22.43 -29.50
N ALA A 66 39.16 -23.45 -29.79
CA ALA A 66 38.31 -23.46 -30.95
C ALA A 66 37.30 -22.32 -30.79
N VAL A 67 37.48 -21.23 -31.55
CA VAL A 67 36.46 -20.20 -31.73
C VAL A 67 35.33 -20.81 -32.53
N LEU A 68 34.38 -21.43 -31.82
CA LEU A 68 33.08 -21.74 -32.41
C LEU A 68 32.40 -20.40 -32.72
N PRO A 69 31.93 -20.17 -33.96
CA PRO A 69 31.13 -19.00 -34.24
C PRO A 69 29.88 -19.11 -33.37
N THR A 70 29.75 -18.21 -32.39
CA THR A 70 28.47 -17.96 -31.76
C THR A 70 27.55 -17.49 -32.87
N THR A 71 26.69 -18.38 -33.36
CA THR A 71 25.54 -17.99 -34.16
C THR A 71 24.72 -17.08 -33.25
N GLY A 72 24.94 -15.78 -33.37
CA GLY A 72 24.12 -14.78 -32.72
C GLY A 72 22.68 -15.07 -33.14
N VAL A 73 21.84 -15.39 -32.17
CA VAL A 73 20.39 -15.46 -32.42
C VAL A 73 20.04 -14.10 -32.99
N ALA A 74 19.64 -14.05 -34.26
CA ALA A 74 19.23 -12.81 -34.89
C ALA A 74 18.09 -12.23 -34.03
N GLN A 75 18.33 -11.07 -33.45
CA GLN A 75 17.35 -10.38 -32.61
C GLN A 75 16.15 -10.05 -33.50
N ASP A 76 14.94 -10.48 -33.12
CA ASP A 76 13.71 -10.20 -33.87
C ASP A 76 13.59 -8.68 -34.07
N GLN A 77 13.39 -8.27 -35.33
CA GLN A 77 13.30 -6.87 -35.77
C GLN A 77 11.87 -6.49 -36.22
N GLY A 78 10.89 -7.39 -36.05
CA GLY A 78 9.49 -7.11 -36.36
C GLY A 78 8.96 -7.76 -37.65
N PRO A 79 7.77 -7.32 -38.12
CA PRO A 79 6.98 -6.22 -37.58
C PRO A 79 6.46 -6.50 -36.16
N PHE A 80 6.28 -5.44 -35.38
CA PHE A 80 5.72 -5.46 -34.03
C PHE A 80 4.37 -4.73 -33.97
N ASP A 81 3.54 -5.04 -32.98
CA ASP A 81 2.31 -4.29 -32.72
C ASP A 81 2.64 -2.95 -32.03
N LEU A 82 3.64 -3.00 -31.13
CA LEU A 82 4.16 -1.85 -30.40
C LEU A 82 5.69 -1.93 -30.36
N LEU A 83 6.34 -0.80 -30.62
CA LEU A 83 7.76 -0.58 -30.38
C LEU A 83 7.95 0.64 -29.47
N VAL A 84 8.48 0.43 -28.28
CA VAL A 84 8.96 1.52 -27.41
C VAL A 84 10.43 1.73 -27.72
N ARG A 85 10.80 2.90 -28.23
CA ARG A 85 12.14 3.17 -28.79
C ARG A 85 12.91 4.17 -27.94
N GLY A 86 14.21 3.92 -27.72
CA GLY A 86 15.16 4.88 -27.17
C GLY A 86 15.11 5.11 -25.66
N GLY A 87 14.36 4.29 -24.93
CA GLY A 87 14.13 4.44 -23.49
C GLY A 87 15.32 4.06 -22.60
N ARG A 88 15.35 4.62 -21.39
CA ARG A 88 16.18 4.14 -20.27
C ARG A 88 15.39 3.07 -19.51
N VAL A 89 15.70 1.81 -19.77
CA VAL A 89 14.98 0.66 -19.23
C VAL A 89 15.43 0.36 -17.81
N LEU A 90 14.49 0.46 -16.85
CA LEU A 90 14.56 -0.10 -15.51
C LEU A 90 13.79 -1.42 -15.53
N ASP A 91 14.48 -2.55 -15.70
CA ASP A 91 13.86 -3.84 -16.04
C ASP A 91 13.03 -4.50 -14.93
N GLY A 92 12.97 -3.88 -13.74
CA GLY A 92 12.26 -4.37 -12.57
C GLY A 92 13.08 -5.29 -11.67
N THR A 93 14.31 -5.67 -12.04
CA THR A 93 15.12 -6.62 -11.28
C THR A 93 15.90 -5.99 -10.11
N GLY A 94 15.96 -4.66 -10.05
CA GLY A 94 16.77 -3.89 -9.09
C GLY A 94 18.13 -3.45 -9.65
N ASN A 95 18.43 -3.75 -10.92
CA ASN A 95 19.64 -3.30 -11.59
C ASN A 95 19.54 -1.82 -12.06
N PRO A 96 20.69 -1.12 -12.21
CA PRO A 96 20.73 0.18 -12.87
C PRO A 96 20.15 0.14 -14.28
N TRP A 97 19.63 1.28 -14.74
CA TRP A 97 19.03 1.37 -16.06
C TRP A 97 20.03 1.12 -17.21
N PHE A 98 19.52 0.64 -18.34
CA PHE A 98 20.26 0.53 -19.60
C PHE A 98 19.44 1.07 -20.78
N ARG A 99 20.09 1.43 -21.88
CA ARG A 99 19.38 1.92 -23.07
C ARG A 99 18.92 0.73 -23.93
N ALA A 100 17.63 0.68 -24.23
CA ALA A 100 17.08 -0.34 -25.13
C ALA A 100 15.75 0.09 -25.73
N ASP A 101 15.40 -0.56 -26.84
CA ASP A 101 14.08 -0.61 -27.43
C ASP A 101 13.36 -1.88 -26.98
N ILE A 102 12.03 -1.85 -26.97
CA ILE A 102 11.17 -2.97 -26.56
C ILE A 102 10.16 -3.24 -27.67
N GLY A 103 10.29 -4.39 -28.32
CA GLY A 103 9.36 -4.88 -29.34
C GLY A 103 8.29 -5.78 -28.71
N VAL A 104 7.02 -5.48 -29.02
CA VAL A 104 5.84 -6.18 -28.48
C VAL A 104 5.02 -6.77 -29.61
N ARG A 105 4.61 -8.03 -29.47
CA ARG A 105 3.73 -8.74 -30.39
C ARG A 105 2.75 -9.60 -29.58
N ASP A 106 1.47 -9.59 -29.95
CA ASP A 106 0.40 -10.32 -29.28
C ASP A 106 0.34 -10.05 -27.76
N GLY A 107 0.59 -8.79 -27.39
CA GLY A 107 0.63 -8.34 -25.99
C GLY A 107 1.83 -8.85 -25.18
N ARG A 108 2.81 -9.48 -25.82
CA ARG A 108 4.03 -10.02 -25.19
C ARG A 108 5.28 -9.28 -25.65
N ILE A 109 6.24 -9.13 -24.76
CA ILE A 109 7.58 -8.64 -25.09
C ILE A 109 8.29 -9.74 -25.87
N VAL A 110 8.65 -9.47 -27.13
CA VAL A 110 9.33 -10.43 -28.02
C VAL A 110 10.78 -10.07 -28.27
N SER A 111 11.17 -8.82 -28.03
CA SER A 111 12.54 -8.35 -28.25
C SER A 111 12.88 -7.19 -27.30
N VAL A 112 14.09 -7.21 -26.74
CA VAL A 112 14.64 -6.13 -25.90
C VAL A 112 16.10 -5.92 -26.31
N GLY A 113 16.46 -4.70 -26.71
CA GLY A 113 17.82 -4.37 -27.12
C GLY A 113 17.85 -3.23 -28.14
N LEU A 114 18.89 -3.14 -28.96
CA LEU A 114 18.95 -2.16 -30.04
C LEU A 114 18.18 -2.72 -31.25
N LEU A 115 17.09 -2.05 -31.64
CA LEU A 115 16.18 -2.48 -32.70
C LEU A 115 16.25 -1.52 -33.90
N ASP A 116 17.48 -1.29 -34.38
CA ASP A 116 17.78 -0.41 -35.50
C ASP A 116 17.11 -0.93 -36.78
N GLY A 117 16.16 -0.17 -37.32
CA GLY A 117 15.39 -0.55 -38.51
C GLY A 117 14.13 -1.37 -38.23
N ALA A 118 13.83 -1.67 -36.96
CA ALA A 118 12.57 -2.34 -36.62
C ALA A 118 11.35 -1.48 -36.98
N THR A 119 10.31 -2.14 -37.46
CA THR A 119 9.02 -1.54 -37.81
C THR A 119 7.93 -2.02 -36.86
N ALA A 120 6.95 -1.16 -36.61
CA ALA A 120 5.81 -1.50 -35.78
C ALA A 120 4.56 -0.73 -36.22
N ASP A 121 3.39 -1.29 -35.94
CA ASP A 121 2.10 -0.61 -36.15
C ASP A 121 2.00 0.66 -35.31
N ARG A 122 2.55 0.62 -34.09
CA ARG A 122 2.67 1.78 -33.20
C ARG A 122 4.09 1.92 -32.69
N ILE A 123 4.66 3.12 -32.83
CA ILE A 123 5.97 3.48 -32.29
C ILE A 123 5.78 4.54 -31.21
N VAL A 124 6.38 4.31 -30.05
CA VAL A 124 6.45 5.26 -28.93
C VAL A 124 7.90 5.70 -28.79
N ASP A 125 8.17 6.99 -28.95
CA ASP A 125 9.49 7.55 -28.71
C ASP A 125 9.68 7.82 -27.21
N ALA A 126 10.48 6.98 -26.57
CA ALA A 126 10.84 7.10 -25.16
C ALA A 126 12.22 7.76 -24.98
N THR A 127 12.74 8.47 -25.98
CA THR A 127 14.01 9.20 -25.87
C THR A 127 13.96 10.20 -24.71
N GLY A 128 14.91 10.07 -23.77
CA GLY A 128 14.95 10.89 -22.56
C GLY A 128 14.01 10.43 -21.45
N ARG A 129 13.15 9.44 -21.71
CA ARG A 129 12.21 8.85 -20.74
C ARG A 129 12.75 7.54 -20.16
N TYR A 130 12.18 7.16 -19.03
CA TYR A 130 12.40 5.85 -18.42
C TYR A 130 11.28 4.90 -18.82
N VAL A 131 11.63 3.62 -18.91
CA VAL A 131 10.68 2.54 -19.19
C VAL A 131 10.82 1.46 -18.13
N SER A 132 9.72 1.08 -17.48
CA SER A 132 9.69 0.02 -16.47
C SER A 132 8.57 -0.98 -16.77
N PRO A 133 8.55 -2.16 -16.11
CA PRO A 133 7.34 -2.93 -16.03
C PRO A 133 6.20 -2.10 -15.42
N GLY A 134 4.98 -2.45 -15.79
CA GLY A 134 3.75 -1.97 -15.16
C GLY A 134 3.76 -2.20 -13.64
N PHE A 135 3.28 -1.23 -12.88
CA PHE A 135 3.25 -1.36 -11.43
C PHE A 135 2.14 -2.33 -10.99
N ILE A 136 2.42 -3.12 -9.97
CA ILE A 136 1.51 -4.12 -9.40
C ILE A 136 1.12 -3.64 -8.01
N ASP A 137 -0.15 -3.27 -7.86
CA ASP A 137 -0.73 -2.92 -6.57
C ASP A 137 -1.15 -4.18 -5.84
N ILE A 138 -0.30 -4.64 -4.92
CA ILE A 138 -0.50 -5.89 -4.17
C ILE A 138 -1.57 -5.76 -3.06
N HIS A 139 -2.02 -4.54 -2.75
CA HIS A 139 -3.13 -4.31 -1.83
C HIS A 139 -4.01 -3.17 -2.34
N SER A 140 -5.10 -3.53 -3.01
CA SER A 140 -6.10 -2.60 -3.51
C SER A 140 -7.50 -2.98 -3.05
N HIS A 141 -8.31 -1.97 -2.76
CA HIS A 141 -9.75 -2.12 -2.56
C HIS A 141 -10.54 -1.70 -3.80
N ALA A 142 -10.03 -1.95 -5.01
CA ALA A 142 -10.75 -1.64 -6.25
C ALA A 142 -12.05 -2.48 -6.43
N ASP A 143 -12.21 -3.59 -5.71
CA ASP A 143 -13.34 -4.51 -5.79
C ASP A 143 -14.53 -4.13 -4.89
N ASP A 144 -14.30 -3.53 -3.73
CA ASP A 144 -15.39 -3.15 -2.82
C ASP A 144 -15.07 -2.01 -1.84
N GLY A 145 -13.90 -1.40 -2.00
CA GLY A 145 -13.55 -0.03 -1.59
C GLY A 145 -14.42 0.56 -0.52
N SER A 146 -14.28 0.12 0.73
CA SER A 146 -14.86 0.75 1.94
C SER A 146 -16.27 1.31 1.70
N ALA A 147 -17.32 0.53 1.98
CA ALA A 147 -18.74 0.92 1.76
C ALA A 147 -19.13 2.36 2.18
N SER A 148 -18.35 3.03 3.03
CA SER A 148 -18.37 4.47 3.33
C SER A 148 -18.09 5.42 2.15
N VAL A 149 -17.56 4.96 1.01
CA VAL A 149 -17.20 5.77 -0.17
C VAL A 149 -18.16 5.55 -1.35
N GLY A 150 -19.32 4.92 -1.13
CA GLY A 150 -20.30 4.65 -2.19
C GLY A 150 -19.85 3.53 -3.13
N GLY A 151 -20.60 3.25 -4.20
CA GLY A 151 -20.36 2.15 -5.16
C GLY A 151 -19.09 2.27 -6.02
N ALA A 152 -17.98 2.71 -5.42
CA ALA A 152 -16.68 2.95 -6.03
C ALA A 152 -15.90 1.64 -6.19
N THR A 153 -16.43 0.80 -7.07
CA THR A 153 -15.93 -0.54 -7.36
C THR A 153 -15.72 -0.74 -8.85
N ILE A 154 -14.84 -1.67 -9.20
CA ILE A 154 -14.67 -2.18 -10.55
C ILE A 154 -15.87 -3.05 -10.98
N ARG A 155 -16.70 -3.54 -10.05
CA ARG A 155 -17.89 -4.40 -10.28
C ARG A 155 -19.14 -3.61 -10.71
N THR A 156 -18.97 -2.63 -11.58
CA THR A 156 -20.01 -1.68 -11.98
C THR A 156 -20.14 -1.61 -13.50
N ASP A 157 -21.30 -1.20 -14.00
CA ASP A 157 -21.52 -0.98 -15.42
C ASP A 157 -20.82 0.28 -15.97
N SER A 158 -20.32 1.16 -15.09
CA SER A 158 -19.61 2.38 -15.49
C SER A 158 -18.25 2.07 -16.12
N LEU A 159 -18.10 2.36 -17.42
CA LEU A 159 -16.81 2.30 -18.13
C LEU A 159 -15.71 3.09 -17.40
N HIS A 160 -16.06 4.27 -16.86
CA HIS A 160 -15.09 5.12 -16.16
C HIS A 160 -14.51 4.41 -14.94
N ARG A 161 -15.33 3.72 -14.16
CA ARG A 161 -14.85 2.99 -12.97
C ARG A 161 -14.14 1.70 -13.36
N LYS A 162 -14.66 0.95 -14.33
CA LYS A 162 -14.02 -0.27 -14.85
C LYS A 162 -12.60 -0.01 -15.37
N ALA A 163 -12.37 1.15 -15.98
CA ALA A 163 -11.06 1.56 -16.46
C ALA A 163 -10.08 2.01 -15.35
N ALA A 164 -10.58 2.23 -14.12
CA ALA A 164 -9.80 2.60 -12.94
C ALA A 164 -8.82 3.79 -13.16
N PRO A 165 -9.32 4.98 -13.57
CA PRO A 165 -8.49 6.10 -14.00
C PRO A 165 -7.46 6.54 -12.95
N ASN A 166 -7.85 6.60 -11.68
CA ASN A 166 -6.95 6.96 -10.58
C ASN A 166 -5.84 5.93 -10.34
N VAL A 167 -6.09 4.66 -10.70
CA VAL A 167 -5.14 3.56 -10.56
C VAL A 167 -4.16 3.55 -11.75
N VAL A 168 -4.68 3.51 -12.98
CA VAL A 168 -3.81 3.39 -14.17
C VAL A 168 -2.97 4.64 -14.42
N SER A 169 -3.45 5.83 -14.04
CA SER A 169 -2.68 7.08 -14.14
C SER A 169 -1.44 7.12 -13.25
N GLN A 170 -1.34 6.22 -12.26
CA GLN A 170 -0.14 6.07 -11.43
C GLN A 170 0.92 5.16 -12.07
N GLY A 171 0.63 4.51 -13.20
CA GLY A 171 1.48 3.46 -13.79
C GLY A 171 1.07 2.03 -13.39
N VAL A 172 -0.03 1.86 -12.65
CA VAL A 172 -0.51 0.54 -12.22
C VAL A 172 -1.16 -0.20 -13.38
N THR A 173 -0.74 -1.45 -13.60
CA THR A 173 -1.27 -2.35 -14.63
C THR A 173 -1.92 -3.60 -14.06
N THR A 174 -1.71 -3.88 -12.77
CA THR A 174 -2.30 -5.04 -12.07
C THR A 174 -2.69 -4.64 -10.65
N VAL A 175 -3.88 -5.06 -10.21
CA VAL A 175 -4.35 -4.91 -8.83
C VAL A 175 -4.66 -6.28 -8.22
N VAL A 176 -4.31 -6.46 -6.95
CA VAL A 176 -4.80 -7.56 -6.11
C VAL A 176 -5.92 -7.00 -5.25
N VAL A 177 -7.03 -7.72 -5.19
CA VAL A 177 -8.28 -7.26 -4.58
C VAL A 177 -8.86 -8.29 -3.62
N ASN A 178 -9.95 -7.95 -2.91
CA ASN A 178 -10.56 -8.74 -1.84
C ASN A 178 -9.68 -8.81 -0.58
N HIS A 179 -9.19 -7.66 -0.11
CA HIS A 179 -8.33 -7.55 1.08
C HIS A 179 -9.11 -7.52 2.40
N ASP A 180 -8.38 -7.54 3.52
CA ASP A 180 -8.91 -7.45 4.89
C ASP A 180 -9.90 -8.54 5.28
N GLY A 181 -9.75 -9.74 4.70
CA GLY A 181 -10.62 -10.86 4.99
C GLY A 181 -12.02 -10.74 4.39
N ARG A 182 -12.21 -9.86 3.42
CA ARG A 182 -13.49 -9.67 2.72
C ARG A 182 -13.35 -10.06 1.26
N SER A 183 -14.29 -10.85 0.79
CA SER A 183 -14.47 -11.15 -0.62
C SER A 183 -15.96 -11.37 -0.91
N PRO A 184 -16.45 -11.05 -2.11
CA PRO A 184 -17.65 -11.67 -2.65
C PRO A 184 -17.56 -13.21 -2.58
N TRP A 185 -18.72 -13.86 -2.53
CA TRP A 185 -18.79 -15.32 -2.47
C TRP A 185 -19.94 -15.85 -3.33
N PRO A 186 -19.73 -16.92 -4.11
CA PRO A 186 -18.46 -17.62 -4.38
C PRO A 186 -17.49 -16.78 -5.24
N ILE A 187 -16.20 -17.16 -5.26
CA ILE A 187 -15.16 -16.41 -6.02
C ILE A 187 -15.42 -16.51 -7.51
N ARG A 188 -15.91 -17.67 -7.98
CA ARG A 188 -16.28 -17.89 -9.38
C ARG A 188 -17.21 -16.82 -9.92
N ASP A 189 -18.21 -16.40 -9.13
CA ASP A 189 -19.24 -15.46 -9.58
C ASP A 189 -18.64 -14.06 -9.75
N GLN A 190 -17.75 -13.64 -8.84
CA GLN A 190 -16.99 -12.40 -9.01
C GLN A 190 -16.09 -12.47 -10.23
N ARG A 191 -15.35 -13.57 -10.43
CA ARG A 191 -14.49 -13.75 -11.60
C ARG A 191 -15.29 -13.62 -12.89
N TYR A 192 -16.39 -14.34 -13.04
CA TYR A 192 -17.22 -14.31 -14.25
C TYR A 192 -17.84 -12.94 -14.50
N LEU A 193 -18.25 -12.23 -13.45
CA LEU A 193 -18.70 -10.85 -13.58
C LEU A 193 -17.60 -9.97 -14.18
N LEU A 194 -16.38 -10.02 -13.63
CA LEU A 194 -15.27 -9.20 -14.07
C LEU A 194 -14.77 -9.56 -15.48
N GLU A 195 -14.73 -10.85 -15.82
CA GLU A 195 -14.41 -11.34 -17.16
C GLU A 195 -15.45 -10.90 -18.19
N GLY A 196 -16.74 -11.02 -17.87
CA GLY A 196 -17.83 -10.66 -18.79
C GLY A 196 -17.94 -9.16 -19.05
N GLN A 197 -17.67 -8.32 -18.05
CA GLN A 197 -17.81 -6.87 -18.18
C GLN A 197 -16.53 -6.15 -18.67
N GLY A 198 -15.37 -6.82 -18.59
CA GLY A 198 -14.03 -6.28 -18.84
C GLY A 198 -13.48 -5.38 -17.73
N VAL A 199 -12.15 -5.26 -17.62
CA VAL A 199 -11.45 -4.46 -16.60
C VAL A 199 -10.26 -3.69 -17.18
N GLY A 200 -9.97 -2.51 -16.66
CA GLY A 200 -8.84 -1.66 -17.09
C GLY A 200 -7.48 -2.29 -16.78
N PRO A 201 -7.09 -2.37 -15.49
CA PRO A 201 -5.92 -3.13 -15.06
C PRO A 201 -6.23 -4.63 -15.02
N ASN A 202 -5.18 -5.46 -15.01
CA ASN A 202 -5.30 -6.86 -14.63
C ASN A 202 -5.77 -6.97 -13.16
N VAL A 203 -6.49 -8.04 -12.82
CA VAL A 203 -7.04 -8.24 -11.47
C VAL A 203 -6.71 -9.64 -10.96
N MET A 204 -6.27 -9.73 -9.72
CA MET A 204 -6.09 -10.99 -8.97
C MET A 204 -7.04 -11.01 -7.78
N LEU A 205 -7.79 -12.11 -7.60
CA LEU A 205 -8.80 -12.23 -6.54
C LEU A 205 -8.26 -13.02 -5.34
N MET A 206 -8.44 -12.50 -4.13
CA MET A 206 -8.19 -13.22 -2.88
C MET A 206 -9.49 -13.81 -2.33
N VAL A 207 -9.43 -14.91 -1.56
CA VAL A 207 -10.54 -15.33 -0.71
C VAL A 207 -10.44 -14.67 0.66
N GLY A 208 -11.53 -14.07 1.15
CA GLY A 208 -11.55 -13.43 2.45
C GLY A 208 -11.74 -14.42 3.60
N HIS A 209 -10.80 -14.50 4.55
CA HIS A 209 -10.94 -15.28 5.79
C HIS A 209 -12.23 -14.92 6.55
N GLY A 210 -12.52 -13.63 6.70
CA GLY A 210 -13.72 -13.15 7.37
C GLY A 210 -15.02 -13.55 6.65
N THR A 211 -15.03 -13.53 5.32
CA THR A 211 -16.15 -14.03 4.50
C THR A 211 -16.39 -15.53 4.77
N VAL A 212 -15.34 -16.35 4.67
CA VAL A 212 -15.42 -17.81 4.90
C VAL A 212 -15.87 -18.10 6.33
N ARG A 213 -15.29 -17.40 7.31
CA ARG A 213 -15.61 -17.57 8.72
C ARG A 213 -17.05 -17.24 9.06
N ARG A 214 -17.57 -16.12 8.55
CA ARG A 214 -19.00 -15.76 8.73
C ARG A 214 -19.93 -16.76 8.07
N ARG A 215 -19.53 -17.36 6.95
CA ARG A 215 -20.34 -18.35 6.23
C ARG A 215 -20.52 -19.64 7.03
N VAL A 216 -19.49 -20.06 7.76
CA VAL A 216 -19.52 -21.28 8.59
C VAL A 216 -20.17 -21.01 9.95
N LEU A 217 -19.76 -19.95 10.65
CA LEU A 217 -20.21 -19.70 12.04
C LEU A 217 -21.54 -18.94 12.12
N GLY A 218 -22.03 -18.35 11.03
CA GLY A 218 -23.21 -17.49 11.05
C GLY A 218 -23.02 -16.31 12.01
N ASP A 219 -23.97 -16.08 12.91
CA ASP A 219 -23.91 -15.03 13.94
C ASP A 219 -23.11 -15.43 15.19
N ASP A 220 -22.70 -16.70 15.31
CA ASP A 220 -21.91 -17.23 16.43
C ASP A 220 -20.39 -17.00 16.24
N TYR A 221 -20.03 -16.00 15.45
CA TYR A 221 -18.62 -15.73 15.11
C TYR A 221 -17.81 -15.14 16.27
N GLN A 222 -18.41 -14.76 17.40
CA GLN A 222 -17.72 -14.10 18.52
C GLN A 222 -17.04 -15.08 19.49
N ARG A 223 -16.50 -16.19 18.97
CA ARG A 223 -15.77 -17.21 19.71
C ARG A 223 -14.74 -17.89 18.79
N PRO A 224 -13.76 -18.63 19.34
CA PRO A 224 -12.96 -19.55 18.55
C PRO A 224 -13.82 -20.56 17.77
N SER A 225 -13.36 -20.94 16.58
CA SER A 225 -14.00 -22.01 15.79
C SER A 225 -13.72 -23.38 16.40
N THR A 226 -14.69 -24.29 16.28
CA THR A 226 -14.54 -25.70 16.61
C THR A 226 -13.76 -26.44 15.51
N GLU A 227 -13.23 -27.63 15.81
CA GLU A 227 -12.50 -28.45 14.83
C GLU A 227 -13.28 -28.72 13.54
N ALA A 228 -14.59 -29.00 13.65
CA ALA A 228 -15.43 -29.26 12.49
C ALA A 228 -15.60 -28.01 11.62
N GLU A 229 -15.77 -26.83 12.24
CA GLU A 229 -15.87 -25.55 11.54
C GLU A 229 -14.55 -25.17 10.88
N VAL A 230 -13.40 -25.45 11.51
CA VAL A 230 -12.08 -25.25 10.89
C VAL A 230 -11.96 -26.09 9.61
N GLU A 231 -12.34 -27.36 9.65
CA GLU A 231 -12.25 -28.22 8.46
C GLU A 231 -13.22 -27.81 7.34
N GLU A 232 -14.41 -27.33 7.70
CA GLU A 232 -15.35 -26.73 6.75
C GLU A 232 -14.76 -25.46 6.11
N MET A 233 -14.18 -24.57 6.90
CA MET A 233 -13.52 -23.37 6.40
C MET A 233 -12.33 -23.70 5.48
N ARG A 234 -11.52 -24.73 5.79
CA ARG A 234 -10.44 -25.23 4.91
C ARG A 234 -10.99 -25.71 3.56
N THR A 235 -12.11 -26.43 3.57
CA THR A 235 -12.79 -26.88 2.36
C THR A 235 -13.24 -25.70 1.49
N LEU A 236 -13.80 -24.65 2.10
CA LEU A 236 -14.20 -23.44 1.37
C LEU A 236 -13.00 -22.66 0.82
N VAL A 237 -11.89 -22.57 1.55
CA VAL A 237 -10.65 -21.97 1.03
C VAL A 237 -10.15 -22.74 -0.20
N ARG A 238 -10.14 -24.08 -0.14
CA ARG A 238 -9.76 -24.91 -1.29
C ARG A 238 -10.68 -24.69 -2.49
N GLN A 239 -12.00 -24.67 -2.27
CA GLN A 239 -12.97 -24.34 -3.32
C GLN A 239 -12.65 -22.98 -3.96
N ALA A 240 -12.38 -21.96 -3.16
CA ALA A 240 -12.08 -20.63 -3.68
C ALA A 240 -10.81 -20.60 -4.56
N LEU A 241 -9.78 -21.38 -4.21
CA LEU A 241 -8.56 -21.53 -5.01
C LEU A 241 -8.85 -22.24 -6.35
N GLU A 242 -9.67 -23.28 -6.34
CA GLU A 242 -10.16 -23.97 -7.55
C GLU A 242 -11.02 -23.03 -8.43
N GLU A 243 -11.76 -22.11 -7.80
CA GLU A 243 -12.50 -21.04 -8.44
C GLU A 243 -11.62 -19.85 -8.89
N GLY A 244 -10.30 -19.95 -8.76
CA GLY A 244 -9.36 -18.99 -9.33
C GLY A 244 -8.86 -17.91 -8.37
N ALA A 245 -9.13 -18.01 -7.07
CA ALA A 245 -8.43 -17.19 -6.09
C ALA A 245 -6.92 -17.46 -6.12
N VAL A 246 -6.11 -16.43 -5.88
CA VAL A 246 -4.64 -16.51 -5.89
C VAL A 246 -4.05 -16.65 -4.48
N GLY A 247 -4.90 -16.60 -3.46
CA GLY A 247 -4.48 -16.57 -2.06
C GLY A 247 -5.66 -16.28 -1.14
N MET A 248 -5.36 -16.14 0.16
CA MET A 248 -6.33 -15.77 1.19
C MET A 248 -5.93 -14.46 1.86
N SER A 249 -6.89 -13.54 2.01
CA SER A 249 -6.70 -12.33 2.81
C SER A 249 -7.32 -12.50 4.20
N ALA A 250 -6.83 -11.77 5.20
CA ALA A 250 -7.41 -11.72 6.53
C ALA A 250 -7.49 -10.29 7.07
N GLY A 251 -8.50 -10.06 7.91
CA GLY A 251 -8.72 -8.83 8.65
C GLY A 251 -8.83 -9.14 10.13
N LEU A 252 -7.71 -9.44 10.78
CA LEU A 252 -7.68 -9.94 12.15
C LEU A 252 -7.99 -8.84 13.18
N GLU A 253 -7.91 -7.57 12.79
CA GLU A 253 -8.40 -6.46 13.60
C GLU A 253 -9.92 -6.25 13.44
N TYR A 254 -10.54 -6.85 12.43
CA TYR A 254 -11.95 -6.63 12.07
C TYR A 254 -12.85 -7.81 12.43
N THR A 255 -14.16 -7.55 12.43
CA THR A 255 -15.19 -8.57 12.60
C THR A 255 -15.47 -9.26 11.26
N PRO A 256 -15.49 -10.60 11.17
CA PRO A 256 -15.46 -11.58 12.27
C PRO A 256 -14.07 -12.12 12.65
N GLY A 257 -13.00 -11.69 11.96
CA GLY A 257 -11.65 -12.25 12.13
C GLY A 257 -11.04 -12.06 13.52
N ARG A 258 -11.40 -11.02 14.27
CA ARG A 258 -10.77 -10.70 15.56
C ARG A 258 -10.88 -11.79 16.64
N TRP A 259 -11.83 -12.71 16.52
CA TRP A 259 -12.01 -13.84 17.45
C TRP A 259 -11.39 -15.15 16.95
N SER A 260 -10.81 -15.17 15.75
CA SER A 260 -10.08 -16.36 15.28
C SER A 260 -8.80 -16.56 16.09
N THR A 261 -8.40 -17.83 16.23
CA THR A 261 -7.09 -18.18 16.79
C THR A 261 -6.03 -18.19 15.69
N THR A 262 -4.76 -18.06 16.07
CA THR A 262 -3.63 -18.21 15.14
C THR A 262 -3.62 -19.59 14.48
N ASP A 263 -3.96 -20.65 15.22
CA ASP A 263 -4.04 -22.02 14.71
C ASP A 263 -5.14 -22.19 13.64
N GLU A 264 -6.33 -21.64 13.88
CA GLU A 264 -7.44 -21.62 12.90
C GLU A 264 -6.96 -21.03 11.56
N VAL A 265 -6.31 -19.86 11.62
CA VAL A 265 -5.84 -19.17 10.42
C VAL A 265 -4.68 -19.92 9.75
N ALA A 266 -3.75 -20.47 10.54
CA ALA A 266 -2.63 -21.25 10.02
C ALA A 266 -3.10 -22.49 9.25
N ARG A 267 -4.06 -23.25 9.80
CA ARG A 267 -4.62 -24.44 9.16
C ARG A 267 -5.40 -24.12 7.89
N MET A 268 -6.05 -22.97 7.82
CA MET A 268 -6.64 -22.47 6.58
C MET A 268 -5.57 -22.08 5.55
N ALA A 269 -4.47 -21.45 6.00
CA ALA A 269 -3.37 -21.04 5.13
C ALA A 269 -2.56 -22.21 4.54
N GLU A 270 -2.59 -23.40 5.16
CA GLU A 270 -2.00 -24.63 4.58
C GLU A 270 -2.56 -24.96 3.20
N GLU A 271 -3.86 -24.71 2.99
CA GLU A 271 -4.55 -24.99 1.73
C GLU A 271 -3.99 -24.17 0.56
N LEU A 272 -3.26 -23.08 0.84
CA LEU A 272 -2.66 -22.22 -0.16
C LEU A 272 -1.41 -22.83 -0.79
N VAL A 273 -0.69 -23.70 -0.06
CA VAL A 273 0.63 -24.19 -0.48
C VAL A 273 0.59 -24.99 -1.79
N PRO A 274 -0.35 -25.94 -2.01
CA PRO A 274 -0.43 -26.70 -3.26
C PRO A 274 -0.66 -25.82 -4.50
N TYR A 275 -1.30 -24.66 -4.31
CA TYR A 275 -1.67 -23.73 -5.38
C TYR A 275 -0.60 -22.66 -5.65
N ASP A 276 0.52 -22.69 -4.91
CA ASP A 276 1.45 -21.55 -4.80
C ASP A 276 0.65 -20.26 -4.51
N GLY A 277 -0.21 -20.31 -3.49
CA GLY A 277 -0.97 -19.17 -3.00
C GLY A 277 -0.17 -18.33 -1.99
N VAL A 278 -0.80 -17.24 -1.54
CA VAL A 278 -0.25 -16.32 -0.54
C VAL A 278 -1.30 -15.97 0.51
N TYR A 279 -0.86 -15.83 1.75
CA TYR A 279 -1.67 -15.30 2.85
C TYR A 279 -1.31 -13.83 3.08
N ILE A 280 -2.29 -12.92 3.04
CA ILE A 280 -2.09 -11.48 3.23
C ILE A 280 -2.97 -11.01 4.38
N SER A 281 -2.39 -10.34 5.37
CA SER A 281 -3.10 -10.02 6.61
C SER A 281 -3.10 -8.52 6.90
N HIS A 282 -4.28 -7.92 7.04
CA HIS A 282 -4.45 -6.82 7.98
C HIS A 282 -4.30 -7.41 9.38
N GLU A 283 -3.17 -7.12 10.00
CA GLU A 283 -2.72 -7.73 11.25
C GLU A 283 -3.63 -7.38 12.43
N ARG A 284 -3.64 -8.21 13.47
CA ARG A 284 -4.57 -8.08 14.60
C ARG A 284 -4.44 -6.75 15.36
N SER A 285 -3.28 -6.11 15.27
CA SER A 285 -2.96 -4.81 15.84
C SER A 285 -1.85 -4.13 15.04
N GLU A 286 -1.89 -2.81 14.94
CA GLU A 286 -0.95 -2.00 14.16
C GLU A 286 -0.22 -0.95 15.02
N GLY A 287 -0.28 -1.08 16.34
CA GLY A 287 0.31 -0.14 17.29
C GLY A 287 0.38 -0.71 18.69
N ALA A 288 0.24 0.15 19.70
CA ALA A 288 0.16 -0.30 21.09
C ALA A 288 -1.13 -1.10 21.37
N ASP A 289 -2.22 -0.73 20.70
CA ASP A 289 -3.54 -1.32 20.91
C ASP A 289 -4.31 -1.41 19.58
N PRO A 290 -5.15 -2.45 19.40
CA PRO A 290 -5.95 -2.64 18.20
C PRO A 290 -7.17 -1.71 18.16
N MET A 291 -7.78 -1.54 16.98
CA MET A 291 -8.91 -0.64 16.72
C MET A 291 -10.17 -0.95 17.52
N TRP A 292 -10.35 -2.20 17.93
CA TRP A 292 -11.50 -2.61 18.71
C TRP A 292 -11.34 -2.37 20.20
N PHE A 293 -10.13 -2.09 20.69
CA PHE A 293 -9.85 -1.94 22.12
C PHE A 293 -10.30 -0.57 22.64
N TRP A 294 -11.09 -0.59 23.70
CA TRP A 294 -11.48 0.57 24.47
C TRP A 294 -11.12 0.37 25.93
N PRO A 295 -10.31 1.26 26.55
CA PRO A 295 -9.95 1.14 27.97
C PRO A 295 -11.15 1.12 28.90
N SER A 296 -12.34 1.53 28.43
CA SER A 296 -13.56 1.45 29.19
C SER A 296 -14.33 0.15 29.15
N GLN A 297 -14.07 -0.71 28.16
CA GLN A 297 -14.85 -1.93 27.94
C GLN A 297 -13.99 -3.19 27.98
N ASP A 298 -12.70 -3.06 27.70
CA ASP A 298 -11.81 -4.19 27.50
C ASP A 298 -10.76 -4.27 28.61
N ASP A 299 -10.35 -5.51 28.89
CA ASP A 299 -9.27 -5.79 29.82
C ASP A 299 -7.91 -5.31 29.26
N PRO A 300 -7.00 -4.82 30.12
CA PRO A 300 -5.69 -4.34 29.69
C PRO A 300 -4.84 -5.48 29.12
N GLY A 301 -3.91 -5.12 28.23
CA GLY A 301 -3.00 -6.05 27.55
C GLY A 301 -3.53 -6.62 26.23
N PRO A 302 -4.22 -5.83 25.37
CA PRO A 302 -4.52 -6.30 24.02
C PRO A 302 -3.21 -6.51 23.22
N PRO A 303 -3.25 -7.25 22.09
CA PRO A 303 -2.07 -7.47 21.27
C PRO A 303 -1.48 -6.17 20.71
N THR A 304 -0.16 -6.09 20.68
CA THR A 304 0.59 -5.01 20.03
C THR A 304 0.91 -5.35 18.57
N LEU A 305 1.47 -4.40 17.81
CA LEU A 305 2.04 -4.67 16.49
C LEU A 305 3.07 -5.81 16.52
N GLN A 306 3.96 -5.87 17.53
CA GLN A 306 4.97 -6.93 17.55
C GLN A 306 4.33 -8.31 17.75
N ASP A 307 3.30 -8.39 18.59
CA ASP A 307 2.53 -9.63 18.76
C ASP A 307 1.84 -10.04 17.45
N ALA A 308 1.30 -9.05 16.71
CA ALA A 308 0.63 -9.29 15.44
C ALA A 308 1.62 -9.72 14.33
N VAL A 309 2.81 -9.11 14.28
CA VAL A 309 3.90 -9.54 13.36
C VAL A 309 4.38 -10.95 13.70
N LEU A 310 4.51 -11.28 14.98
CA LEU A 310 4.83 -12.63 15.44
C LEU A 310 3.73 -13.64 15.05
N GLU A 311 2.46 -13.25 15.15
CA GLU A 311 1.33 -14.06 14.69
C GLU A 311 1.42 -14.34 13.18
N THR A 312 1.69 -13.32 12.35
CA THR A 312 1.89 -13.49 10.90
C THR A 312 3.07 -14.43 10.60
N ILE A 313 4.18 -14.27 11.32
CA ILE A 313 5.36 -15.15 11.19
C ILE A 313 5.01 -16.59 11.57
N GLU A 314 4.25 -16.80 12.65
CA GLU A 314 3.87 -18.13 13.12
C GLU A 314 2.92 -18.82 12.15
N ILE A 315 1.96 -18.10 11.57
CA ILE A 315 1.10 -18.60 10.49
C ILE A 315 1.96 -19.07 9.31
N GLY A 316 2.97 -18.28 8.92
CA GLY A 316 3.88 -18.65 7.84
C GLY A 316 4.78 -19.85 8.16
N ARG A 317 5.23 -19.95 9.42
CA ARG A 317 6.04 -21.08 9.91
C ARG A 317 5.24 -22.37 9.95
N HIS A 318 4.01 -22.31 10.44
CA HIS A 318 3.12 -23.47 10.58
C HIS A 318 2.61 -23.93 9.21
N SER A 319 2.01 -23.04 8.43
CA SER A 319 1.40 -23.40 7.14
C SER A 319 2.43 -23.69 6.05
N GLY A 320 3.63 -23.13 6.16
CA GLY A 320 4.63 -23.10 5.10
C GLY A 320 4.28 -22.15 3.94
N ALA A 321 3.16 -21.42 3.99
CA ALA A 321 2.75 -20.49 2.93
C ALA A 321 3.67 -19.25 2.85
N ARG A 322 3.59 -18.51 1.74
CA ARG A 322 4.09 -17.12 1.73
C ARG A 322 3.10 -16.27 2.52
N VAL A 323 3.62 -15.44 3.43
CA VAL A 323 2.80 -14.56 4.26
C VAL A 323 3.20 -13.10 4.07
N VAL A 324 2.22 -12.20 4.10
CA VAL A 324 2.41 -10.75 3.94
C VAL A 324 1.76 -10.04 5.12
N ALA A 325 2.58 -9.32 5.90
CA ALA A 325 2.09 -8.32 6.85
C ALA A 325 1.67 -7.09 6.06
N SER A 326 0.38 -6.93 5.85
CA SER A 326 -0.12 -5.94 4.92
C SER A 326 -0.09 -4.54 5.52
N HIS A 327 0.07 -3.54 4.66
CA HIS A 327 0.19 -2.11 4.98
C HIS A 327 0.91 -1.85 6.31
N ILE A 328 2.08 -2.48 6.50
CA ILE A 328 2.77 -2.53 7.78
C ILE A 328 3.07 -1.12 8.30
N LYS A 329 2.76 -0.88 9.57
CA LYS A 329 2.84 0.45 10.17
C LYS A 329 2.97 0.42 11.68
N ALA A 330 3.51 1.50 12.24
CA ALA A 330 3.58 1.76 13.67
C ALA A 330 2.65 2.93 14.04
N LYS A 331 1.50 2.63 14.65
CA LYS A 331 0.46 3.61 14.96
C LYS A 331 0.52 4.10 16.41
N GLY A 332 0.44 5.43 16.57
CA GLY A 332 0.37 6.13 17.84
C GLY A 332 1.72 6.59 18.37
N ALA A 333 1.75 7.78 18.98
CA ALA A 333 2.99 8.47 19.37
C ALA A 333 3.93 7.65 20.27
N HIS A 334 3.38 6.83 21.17
CA HIS A 334 4.16 5.98 22.08
C HIS A 334 4.78 4.76 21.40
N PHE A 335 4.40 4.51 20.15
CA PHE A 335 4.80 3.35 19.39
C PHE A 335 5.66 3.72 18.17
N TRP A 336 5.83 5.02 17.90
CA TRP A 336 6.74 5.48 16.85
C TRP A 336 8.19 5.05 17.13
N GLY A 337 8.90 4.68 16.06
CA GLY A 337 10.23 4.08 16.11
C GLY A 337 10.21 2.55 16.23
N SER A 338 9.06 1.93 16.50
CA SER A 338 8.95 0.48 16.65
C SER A 338 9.12 -0.29 15.34
N SER A 339 9.13 0.39 14.19
CA SER A 339 9.45 -0.22 12.88
C SER A 339 10.72 -1.06 12.95
N THR A 340 11.75 -0.55 13.62
CA THR A 340 13.03 -1.24 13.82
C THR A 340 12.86 -2.62 14.47
N SER A 341 11.99 -2.73 15.47
CA SER A 341 11.73 -4.00 16.15
C SER A 341 10.98 -4.98 15.25
N ALA A 342 9.95 -4.51 14.53
CA ALA A 342 9.19 -5.35 13.60
C ALA A 342 10.07 -5.87 12.45
N ILE A 343 10.93 -5.01 11.90
CA ILE A 343 11.93 -5.36 10.88
C ILE A 343 12.84 -6.48 11.39
N GLN A 344 13.40 -6.35 12.60
CA GLN A 344 14.26 -7.38 13.18
C GLN A 344 13.55 -8.72 13.38
N LEU A 345 12.27 -8.72 13.76
CA LEU A 345 11.48 -9.95 13.88
C LEU A 345 11.32 -10.63 12.52
N ILE A 346 10.94 -9.87 11.49
CA ILE A 346 10.76 -10.37 10.13
C ILE A 346 12.09 -10.88 9.55
N GLU A 347 13.19 -10.14 9.72
CA GLU A 347 14.50 -10.56 9.24
C GLU A 347 14.98 -11.86 9.87
N ARG A 348 14.77 -12.05 11.19
CA ARG A 348 15.11 -13.30 11.87
C ARG A 348 14.28 -14.47 11.34
N ALA A 349 12.97 -14.28 11.19
CA ALA A 349 12.09 -15.31 10.63
C ALA A 349 12.49 -15.68 9.19
N ARG A 350 12.88 -14.69 8.37
CA ARG A 350 13.38 -14.93 7.00
C ARG A 350 14.70 -15.70 7.01
N ALA A 351 15.61 -15.40 7.95
CA ALA A 351 16.85 -16.15 8.13
C ALA A 351 16.62 -17.61 8.56
N GLU A 352 15.50 -17.88 9.25
CA GLU A 352 15.02 -19.23 9.59
C GLU A 352 14.34 -19.95 8.41
N GLY A 353 14.09 -19.26 7.29
CA GLY A 353 13.44 -19.81 6.09
C GLY A 353 11.94 -19.53 5.99
N VAL A 354 11.35 -18.78 6.92
CA VAL A 354 9.95 -18.35 6.82
C VAL A 354 9.80 -17.37 5.66
N ARG A 355 8.85 -17.63 4.76
CA ARG A 355 8.58 -16.81 3.57
C ARG A 355 7.68 -15.61 3.91
N VAL A 356 8.13 -14.77 4.84
CA VAL A 356 7.41 -13.56 5.29
C VAL A 356 7.86 -12.33 4.51
N PHE A 357 6.88 -11.54 4.07
CA PHE A 357 7.01 -10.27 3.38
C PHE A 357 6.10 -9.24 4.06
N ALA A 358 6.12 -8.01 3.56
CA ALA A 358 5.14 -7.00 3.91
C ALA A 358 4.83 -6.13 2.70
N ASP A 359 3.80 -5.31 2.82
CA ASP A 359 3.53 -4.21 1.89
C ASP A 359 3.25 -2.91 2.66
N GLN A 360 3.38 -1.76 1.99
CA GLN A 360 3.17 -0.46 2.60
C GLN A 360 2.75 0.61 1.59
N TYR A 361 1.81 1.48 1.98
CA TYR A 361 1.58 2.75 1.32
C TYR A 361 2.46 3.88 1.89
N PRO A 362 3.02 4.76 1.05
CA PRO A 362 4.04 5.73 1.43
C PRO A 362 3.47 7.03 2.06
N TYR A 363 2.62 6.90 3.09
CA TYR A 363 1.98 8.04 3.78
C TYR A 363 2.03 7.86 5.30
N ALA A 364 2.15 8.96 6.05
CA ALA A 364 2.10 8.99 7.51
C ALA A 364 0.66 9.04 8.11
N THR A 365 -0.36 8.82 7.27
CA THR A 365 -1.78 8.80 7.65
C THR A 365 -2.46 7.51 7.20
N SER A 366 -3.43 7.03 7.97
CA SER A 366 -4.24 5.85 7.64
C SER A 366 -5.73 6.19 7.52
N GLY A 367 -6.50 5.24 6.98
CA GLY A 367 -7.93 5.39 6.72
C GLY A 367 -8.21 5.94 5.32
N SER A 368 -9.31 5.49 4.71
CA SER A 368 -9.58 5.70 3.27
C SER A 368 -10.29 7.01 2.93
N ASP A 369 -11.02 7.63 3.87
CA ASP A 369 -12.00 8.70 3.58
C ASP A 369 -11.90 9.92 4.53
N GLY A 370 -10.84 9.99 5.35
CA GLY A 370 -10.68 11.06 6.33
C GLY A 370 -11.79 11.08 7.39
N ASN A 371 -12.36 9.94 7.74
CA ASN A 371 -13.40 9.80 8.76
C ASN A 371 -12.82 9.34 10.10
N THR A 372 -11.74 9.99 10.58
CA THR A 372 -11.22 9.72 11.92
C THR A 372 -12.24 10.19 12.94
N VAL A 373 -12.95 9.26 13.55
CA VAL A 373 -13.93 9.58 14.59
C VAL A 373 -13.32 9.35 15.98
N LEU A 374 -13.22 10.42 16.76
CA LEU A 374 -12.68 10.37 18.12
C LEU A 374 -13.68 9.83 19.15
N ILE A 375 -14.98 9.94 18.86
CA ILE A 375 -16.05 9.47 19.74
C ILE A 375 -16.24 7.95 19.55
N PRO A 376 -16.15 7.12 20.60
CA PRO A 376 -16.34 5.67 20.48
C PRO A 376 -17.68 5.29 19.87
N ARG A 377 -17.73 4.22 19.05
CA ARG A 377 -18.97 3.83 18.34
C ARG A 377 -20.12 3.53 19.31
N TRP A 378 -19.81 2.88 20.43
CA TRP A 378 -20.79 2.54 21.48
C TRP A 378 -21.45 3.78 22.11
N ALA A 379 -20.79 4.94 22.05
CA ALA A 379 -21.32 6.19 22.59
C ALA A 379 -22.29 6.90 21.63
N THR A 380 -22.27 6.52 20.35
CA THR A 380 -23.04 7.17 19.27
C THR A 380 -24.05 6.25 18.59
N ALA A 381 -24.05 4.94 18.90
CA ALA A 381 -24.98 3.96 18.34
C ALA A 381 -25.93 3.45 19.44
N ALA A 382 -27.18 3.13 19.06
CA ALA A 382 -28.07 2.43 19.98
C ALA A 382 -27.58 0.97 20.17
N PRO A 383 -27.76 0.37 21.35
CA PRO A 383 -27.41 -1.04 21.55
C PRO A 383 -28.15 -1.92 20.55
N GLY A 384 -27.42 -2.68 19.72
CA GLY A 384 -28.00 -3.60 18.74
C GLY A 384 -28.56 -2.96 17.45
N SER A 385 -28.43 -1.64 17.25
CA SER A 385 -28.83 -1.03 15.97
C SER A 385 -27.79 -1.27 14.88
N SER A 386 -28.23 -1.78 13.74
CA SER A 386 -27.55 -1.52 12.46
C SER A 386 -27.67 -0.03 12.13
N ASP A 387 -26.71 0.51 11.37
CA ASP A 387 -26.70 1.93 10.98
C ASP A 387 -28.03 2.27 10.26
N GLY A 388 -28.85 3.17 10.83
CA GLY A 388 -30.05 3.73 10.16
C GLY A 388 -31.36 3.79 10.96
N ASP A 389 -31.55 2.95 11.99
CA ASP A 389 -32.78 2.96 12.81
C ASP A 389 -32.49 3.44 14.24
N GLY A 390 -32.91 4.67 14.58
CA GLY A 390 -32.78 5.23 15.92
C GLY A 390 -32.42 6.73 15.98
N PRO A 391 -32.14 7.27 17.18
CA PRO A 391 -31.67 8.65 17.34
C PRO A 391 -30.33 8.84 16.62
N GLY A 392 -30.13 10.00 15.98
CA GLY A 392 -28.88 10.31 15.29
C GLY A 392 -27.65 10.31 16.23
N PRO A 393 -26.42 10.18 15.69
CA PRO A 393 -25.19 10.07 16.47
C PRO A 393 -25.02 11.13 17.57
N ALA A 394 -25.31 12.40 17.25
CA ALA A 394 -25.18 13.49 18.22
C ALA A 394 -26.23 13.38 19.35
N GLU A 395 -27.46 12.95 19.05
CA GLU A 395 -28.48 12.75 20.07
C GLU A 395 -28.12 11.60 21.02
N MET A 396 -27.63 10.48 20.47
CA MET A 396 -27.19 9.35 21.28
C MET A 396 -26.02 9.75 22.19
N LEU A 397 -25.08 10.55 21.68
CA LEU A 397 -23.98 11.08 22.47
C LEU A 397 -24.49 11.96 23.63
N ARG A 398 -25.46 12.86 23.39
CA ARG A 398 -26.07 13.67 24.48
C ARG A 398 -26.71 12.80 25.54
N ARG A 399 -27.45 11.76 25.15
CA ARG A 399 -28.09 10.82 26.08
C ARG A 399 -27.07 10.09 26.94
N ASN A 400 -25.99 9.59 26.33
CA ASN A 400 -24.94 8.89 27.07
C ASN A 400 -24.11 9.82 27.97
N LEU A 401 -23.91 11.08 27.58
CA LEU A 401 -23.22 12.08 28.40
C LEU A 401 -24.05 12.57 29.61
N ALA A 402 -25.38 12.37 29.59
CA ALA A 402 -26.24 12.70 30.74
C ALA A 402 -26.08 11.71 31.91
N ASP A 403 -25.55 10.52 31.64
CA ASP A 403 -25.20 9.54 32.66
C ASP A 403 -23.73 9.74 33.10
N ALA A 404 -23.49 9.90 34.40
CA ALA A 404 -22.16 10.28 34.91
C ALA A 404 -21.10 9.18 34.73
N GLU A 405 -21.50 7.91 34.82
CA GLU A 405 -20.60 6.77 34.64
C GLU A 405 -20.21 6.65 33.17
N ARG A 406 -21.21 6.67 32.27
CA ARG A 406 -20.98 6.66 30.82
C ARG A 406 -20.18 7.87 30.36
N ALA A 407 -20.46 9.06 30.87
CA ALA A 407 -19.69 10.26 30.54
C ALA A 407 -18.20 10.10 30.91
N THR A 408 -17.90 9.49 32.06
CA THR A 408 -16.52 9.19 32.48
C THR A 408 -15.85 8.19 31.53
N MET A 409 -16.56 7.12 31.16
CA MET A 409 -16.08 6.13 30.18
C MET A 409 -15.79 6.76 28.82
N ILE A 410 -16.73 7.57 28.29
CA ILE A 410 -16.59 8.27 27.00
C ILE A 410 -15.35 9.16 27.01
N ARG A 411 -15.15 9.97 28.04
CA ARG A 411 -13.99 10.87 28.14
C ARG A 411 -12.68 10.10 28.17
N ARG A 412 -12.61 8.98 28.91
CA ARG A 412 -11.43 8.09 28.93
C ARG A 412 -11.11 7.53 27.55
N ASP A 413 -12.12 7.07 26.83
CA ASP A 413 -11.94 6.47 25.51
C ASP A 413 -11.58 7.50 24.44
N ILE A 414 -12.17 8.70 24.48
CA ILE A 414 -11.78 9.82 23.61
C ILE A 414 -10.31 10.21 23.85
N ALA A 415 -9.89 10.32 25.12
CA ALA A 415 -8.50 10.60 25.44
C ALA A 415 -7.55 9.51 24.88
N HIS A 416 -7.98 8.24 24.95
CA HIS A 416 -7.26 7.13 24.34
C HIS A 416 -7.18 7.27 22.82
N GLU A 417 -8.28 7.57 22.15
CA GLU A 417 -8.31 7.70 20.70
C GLU A 417 -7.44 8.86 20.22
N ILE A 418 -7.49 10.02 20.88
CA ILE A 418 -6.61 11.17 20.59
C ILE A 418 -5.13 10.75 20.67
N ARG A 419 -4.74 10.02 21.72
CA ARG A 419 -3.37 9.52 21.89
C ARG A 419 -2.97 8.56 20.77
N ARG A 420 -3.88 7.65 20.39
CA ARG A 420 -3.68 6.68 19.30
C ARG A 420 -3.55 7.35 17.93
N ARG A 421 -4.05 8.58 17.78
CA ARG A 421 -3.85 9.43 16.60
C ARG A 421 -2.59 10.29 16.63
N GLY A 422 -1.75 10.14 17.65
CA GLY A 422 -0.48 10.87 17.80
C GLY A 422 -0.58 12.14 18.66
N GLY A 423 -1.76 12.43 19.23
CA GLY A 423 -2.03 13.65 19.98
C GLY A 423 -3.03 14.57 19.30
N ALA A 424 -3.55 15.56 20.04
CA ALA A 424 -4.56 16.49 19.53
C ALA A 424 -4.02 17.42 18.43
N ASP A 425 -2.72 17.73 18.45
CA ASP A 425 -2.00 18.48 17.42
C ASP A 425 -1.88 17.70 16.10
N ARG A 426 -2.15 16.39 16.13
CA ARG A 426 -2.12 15.49 14.97
C ARG A 426 -3.50 15.13 14.43
N VAL A 427 -4.57 15.67 15.00
CA VAL A 427 -5.93 15.48 14.49
C VAL A 427 -6.39 16.75 13.80
N VAL A 428 -6.46 16.74 12.48
CA VAL A 428 -6.83 17.90 11.65
C VAL A 428 -8.27 17.81 11.19
N VAL A 429 -8.99 18.94 11.19
CA VAL A 429 -10.37 19.05 10.68
C VAL A 429 -10.34 19.29 9.17
N PHE A 430 -11.07 18.48 8.40
CA PHE A 430 -11.13 18.55 6.93
C PHE A 430 -12.45 19.10 6.42
N GLU A 431 -13.55 18.63 6.99
CA GLU A 431 -14.89 19.09 6.65
C GLU A 431 -15.64 19.32 7.95
N TYR A 432 -16.16 20.53 8.12
CA TYR A 432 -16.94 20.90 9.30
C TYR A 432 -17.88 22.06 8.96
N PRO A 433 -19.08 22.15 9.55
CA PRO A 433 -20.01 23.26 9.26
C PRO A 433 -19.43 24.65 9.50
N ARG A 434 -18.49 24.77 10.43
CA ARG A 434 -17.76 26.01 10.72
C ARG A 434 -16.45 26.04 9.93
N GLU A 435 -16.47 26.75 8.79
CA GLU A 435 -15.33 26.79 7.85
C GLU A 435 -14.02 27.28 8.49
N GLU A 436 -14.07 28.15 9.50
CA GLU A 436 -12.86 28.67 10.16
C GLU A 436 -12.04 27.62 10.93
N TRP A 437 -12.62 26.44 11.18
CA TRP A 437 -11.93 25.32 11.83
C TRP A 437 -11.31 24.36 10.83
N VAL A 438 -11.71 24.40 9.56
CA VAL A 438 -11.13 23.56 8.52
C VAL A 438 -9.66 23.90 8.34
N GLY A 439 -8.80 22.87 8.36
CA GLY A 439 -7.35 22.99 8.31
C GLY A 439 -6.66 23.22 9.66
N LYS A 440 -7.40 23.54 10.73
CA LYS A 440 -6.84 23.58 12.10
C LYS A 440 -6.78 22.18 12.70
N ASN A 441 -5.85 21.99 13.64
CA ASN A 441 -5.82 20.77 14.45
C ASN A 441 -6.68 20.92 15.72
N LEU A 442 -7.05 19.80 16.33
CA LEU A 442 -7.90 19.74 17.52
C LEU A 442 -7.30 20.51 18.70
N ARG A 443 -5.97 20.54 18.84
CA ARG A 443 -5.26 21.29 19.88
C ARG A 443 -5.52 22.79 19.73
N ASP A 444 -5.29 23.35 18.55
CA ASP A 444 -5.45 24.78 18.29
C ASP A 444 -6.89 25.25 18.53
N ILE A 445 -7.88 24.46 18.09
CA ILE A 445 -9.30 24.76 18.29
C ILE A 445 -9.67 24.70 19.78
N ALA A 446 -9.15 23.72 20.51
CA ALA A 446 -9.39 23.58 21.95
C ALA A 446 -8.77 24.76 22.74
N ASP A 447 -7.55 25.17 22.37
CA ASP A 447 -6.84 26.29 22.99
C ASP A 447 -7.55 27.63 22.71
N GLU A 448 -8.08 27.84 21.49
CA GLU A 448 -8.90 29.01 21.13
C GLU A 448 -10.17 29.13 21.99
N ARG A 449 -10.76 27.99 22.37
CA ARG A 449 -11.95 27.95 23.24
C ARG A 449 -11.62 27.89 24.75
N GLY A 450 -10.35 27.74 25.11
CA GLY A 450 -9.93 27.59 26.51
C GLY A 450 -10.44 26.31 27.18
N ILE A 451 -10.57 25.21 26.41
CA ILE A 451 -11.04 23.91 26.91
C ILE A 451 -10.03 22.79 26.59
N ASP A 452 -10.18 21.65 27.25
CA ASP A 452 -9.35 20.45 26.98
C ASP A 452 -9.78 19.76 25.66
N PRO A 453 -8.85 19.14 24.89
CA PRO A 453 -9.18 18.46 23.63
C PRO A 453 -10.21 17.33 23.71
N VAL A 454 -10.33 16.63 24.84
CA VAL A 454 -11.39 15.63 25.03
C VAL A 454 -12.73 16.32 25.02
N GLN A 455 -12.86 17.46 25.71
CA GLN A 455 -14.06 18.27 25.64
C GLN A 455 -14.28 18.83 24.24
N MET A 456 -13.22 19.32 23.58
CA MET A 456 -13.34 19.84 22.21
C MET A 456 -13.81 18.75 21.23
N ALA A 457 -13.35 17.50 21.37
CA ALA A 457 -13.82 16.40 20.53
C ALA A 457 -15.32 16.11 20.74
N ILE A 458 -15.80 16.20 21.99
CA ILE A 458 -17.24 16.10 22.30
C ILE A 458 -17.99 17.26 21.66
N ASP A 459 -17.51 18.50 21.81
CA ASP A 459 -18.15 19.70 21.28
C ASP A 459 -18.21 19.65 19.75
N LEU A 460 -17.13 19.22 19.07
CA LEU A 460 -17.13 19.01 17.61
C LEU A 460 -18.27 18.07 17.19
N ALA A 461 -18.44 16.96 17.91
CA ALA A 461 -19.47 15.97 17.62
C ALA A 461 -20.90 16.44 17.91
N LEU A 462 -21.08 17.38 18.83
CA LEU A 462 -22.40 17.88 19.24
C LEU A 462 -22.83 19.16 18.50
N GLU A 463 -21.88 19.99 18.09
CA GLU A 463 -22.08 21.26 17.40
C GLU A 463 -22.00 21.14 15.87
N GLY A 464 -21.49 20.00 15.37
CA GLY A 464 -21.30 19.74 13.95
C GLY A 464 -22.55 19.18 13.25
N ASP A 465 -22.32 18.40 12.20
CA ASP A 465 -23.38 17.65 11.52
C ASP A 465 -23.98 16.59 12.48
N PRO A 466 -25.26 16.71 12.89
CA PRO A 466 -25.86 15.85 13.92
C PRO A 466 -26.01 14.39 13.48
N ASP A 467 -26.06 14.16 12.16
CA ASP A 467 -26.25 12.84 11.56
C ASP A 467 -24.92 12.16 11.22
N ARG A 468 -23.81 12.89 11.36
CA ARG A 468 -22.45 12.39 11.16
C ARG A 468 -21.79 12.06 12.48
N ARG A 469 -21.28 10.83 12.59
CA ARG A 469 -20.47 10.41 13.75
C ARG A 469 -19.22 11.31 13.86
N GLY A 470 -19.07 12.01 14.98
CA GLY A 470 -17.98 12.96 15.21
C GLY A 470 -18.23 14.39 14.71
N GLY A 471 -19.40 14.68 14.11
CA GLY A 471 -19.82 16.04 13.72
C GLY A 471 -19.12 16.63 12.49
N GLY A 472 -18.08 15.98 11.97
CA GLY A 472 -17.35 16.38 10.78
C GLY A 472 -16.33 15.32 10.34
N ARG A 473 -15.52 15.65 9.34
CA ARG A 473 -14.40 14.80 8.89
C ARG A 473 -13.10 15.26 9.52
N LEU A 474 -12.39 14.32 10.15
CA LEU A 474 -11.09 14.56 10.77
C LEU A 474 -10.06 13.56 10.24
N ARG A 475 -8.77 13.92 10.24
CA ARG A 475 -7.68 12.97 9.96
C ARG A 475 -6.66 12.97 11.07
N GLY A 476 -6.36 11.78 11.56
CA GLY A 476 -5.24 11.54 12.47
C GLY A 476 -3.96 11.26 11.70
N PHE A 477 -2.91 12.04 11.96
CA PHE A 477 -1.54 11.78 11.55
C PHE A 477 -0.86 10.86 12.55
N SER A 478 -1.30 9.60 12.54
CA SER A 478 -1.01 8.63 13.59
C SER A 478 0.30 7.88 13.41
N MET A 479 1.04 8.09 12.31
CA MET A 479 2.31 7.41 12.04
C MET A 479 3.45 8.42 11.96
N SER A 480 4.68 7.93 12.12
CA SER A 480 5.91 8.71 11.96
C SER A 480 6.53 8.47 10.60
N GLU A 481 6.99 9.54 9.94
CA GLU A 481 7.68 9.44 8.65
C GLU A 481 8.91 8.53 8.73
N ILE A 482 9.63 8.53 9.86
CA ILE A 482 10.80 7.67 10.09
C ILE A 482 10.42 6.19 10.00
N ASP A 483 9.27 5.80 10.55
CA ASP A 483 8.81 4.41 10.46
C ASP A 483 8.41 4.04 9.03
N VAL A 484 7.77 4.97 8.30
CA VAL A 484 7.43 4.77 6.88
C VAL A 484 8.70 4.62 6.05
N GLU A 485 9.70 5.48 6.23
CA GLU A 485 11.00 5.37 5.57
C GLU A 485 11.72 4.05 5.89
N ASN A 486 11.73 3.63 7.17
CA ASN A 486 12.36 2.39 7.61
C ASN A 486 11.78 1.16 6.91
N TYR A 487 10.45 1.05 6.84
CA TYR A 487 9.78 -0.02 6.11
C TYR A 487 9.98 0.13 4.61
N ALA A 488 9.87 1.35 4.08
CA ALA A 488 10.03 1.61 2.66
C ALA A 488 11.39 1.18 2.11
N ALA A 489 12.44 1.22 2.94
CA ALA A 489 13.81 0.82 2.61
C ALA A 489 14.04 -0.70 2.55
N GLN A 490 13.09 -1.51 3.03
CA GLN A 490 13.30 -2.96 3.14
C GLN A 490 13.10 -3.67 1.80
N PRO A 491 14.01 -4.58 1.39
CA PRO A 491 13.94 -5.25 0.09
C PRO A 491 12.80 -6.29 -0.04
N TRP A 492 12.11 -6.56 1.08
CA TRP A 492 10.98 -7.47 1.21
C TRP A 492 9.65 -6.76 1.47
N VAL A 493 9.62 -5.42 1.44
CA VAL A 493 8.41 -4.60 1.53
C VAL A 493 7.98 -4.17 0.12
N ALA A 494 6.83 -4.65 -0.33
CA ALA A 494 6.22 -4.20 -1.58
C ALA A 494 5.53 -2.83 -1.39
N THR A 495 5.41 -2.08 -2.47
CA THR A 495 4.57 -0.87 -2.48
C THR A 495 3.13 -1.29 -2.76
N ALA A 496 2.20 -0.78 -1.95
CA ALA A 496 0.77 -1.00 -2.15
C ALA A 496 0.00 0.28 -1.83
N SER A 497 -1.15 0.50 -2.47
CA SER A 497 -1.89 1.74 -2.28
C SER A 497 -2.82 1.73 -1.08
N ASP A 498 -3.41 0.57 -0.75
CA ASP A 498 -4.59 0.47 0.13
C ASP A 498 -5.70 1.45 -0.34
N GLY A 499 -5.68 1.75 -1.64
CA GLY A 499 -6.61 2.60 -2.35
C GLY A 499 -7.61 1.77 -3.14
N GLY A 500 -8.77 2.36 -3.39
CA GLY A 500 -9.78 1.82 -4.30
C GLY A 500 -9.86 2.60 -5.59
N ILE A 501 -10.94 2.39 -6.33
CA ILE A 501 -11.31 3.26 -7.45
C ILE A 501 -11.95 4.51 -6.85
N ALA A 502 -11.57 5.68 -7.34
CA ALA A 502 -12.20 6.94 -6.97
C ALA A 502 -12.33 7.85 -8.19
N ILE A 503 -13.42 8.59 -8.23
CA ILE A 503 -13.67 9.68 -9.17
C ILE A 503 -14.12 10.93 -8.38
N PRO A 504 -14.03 12.14 -8.95
CA PRO A 504 -14.36 13.38 -8.23
C PRO A 504 -15.74 13.39 -7.55
N GLU A 505 -16.70 12.65 -8.11
CA GLU A 505 -18.05 12.52 -7.57
C GLU A 505 -18.13 11.73 -6.24
N ASP A 506 -17.08 10.98 -5.88
CA ASP A 506 -17.01 10.20 -4.63
C ASP A 506 -16.68 11.07 -3.41
N GLY A 507 -16.36 12.35 -3.61
CA GLY A 507 -15.95 13.27 -2.56
C GLY A 507 -14.60 12.90 -1.94
N SER A 508 -14.33 13.38 -0.72
CA SER A 508 -13.01 13.24 -0.11
C SER A 508 -12.55 11.79 0.06
N VAL A 509 -11.47 11.43 -0.62
CA VAL A 509 -10.70 10.17 -0.43
C VAL A 509 -9.29 10.43 0.11
N HIS A 510 -8.57 9.38 0.48
CA HIS A 510 -7.16 9.48 0.85
C HIS A 510 -6.28 9.67 -0.40
N PRO A 511 -5.28 10.58 -0.39
CA PRO A 511 -4.43 10.84 -1.57
C PRO A 511 -3.68 9.61 -2.10
N ARG A 512 -3.47 8.60 -1.26
CA ARG A 512 -2.97 7.25 -1.65
C ARG A 512 -3.73 6.61 -2.81
N PHE A 513 -4.99 6.97 -3.05
CA PHE A 513 -5.78 6.50 -4.20
C PHE A 513 -5.22 7.00 -5.54
N TYR A 514 -4.43 8.07 -5.54
CA TYR A 514 -3.97 8.76 -6.76
C TYR A 514 -2.45 8.95 -6.84
N GLY A 515 -1.71 8.82 -5.74
CA GLY A 515 -0.29 9.20 -5.70
C GLY A 515 0.70 8.16 -5.17
N THR A 516 0.26 6.98 -4.72
CA THR A 516 1.12 6.00 -4.02
C THR A 516 2.41 5.66 -4.78
N PHE A 517 2.31 5.25 -6.04
CA PHE A 517 3.45 4.73 -6.79
C PHE A 517 4.44 5.83 -7.20
N PRO A 518 4.00 6.97 -7.77
CA PRO A 518 4.85 8.13 -8.01
C PRO A 518 5.48 8.70 -6.74
N ARG A 519 4.74 8.75 -5.61
CA ARG A 519 5.26 9.21 -4.32
C ARG A 519 6.44 8.37 -3.83
N LYS A 520 6.36 7.04 -3.96
CA LYS A 520 7.47 6.14 -3.60
C LYS A 520 8.76 6.50 -4.36
N ILE A 521 8.63 6.81 -5.66
CA ILE A 521 9.76 7.19 -6.51
C ILE A 521 10.27 8.59 -6.13
N ARG A 522 9.41 9.60 -6.20
CA ARG A 522 9.80 11.01 -6.05
C ARG A 522 10.16 11.38 -4.62
N HIS A 523 9.30 11.05 -3.68
CA HIS A 523 9.48 11.45 -2.29
C HIS A 523 10.52 10.55 -1.61
N TYR A 524 10.31 9.24 -1.61
CA TYR A 524 11.12 8.34 -0.79
C TYR A 524 12.46 7.96 -1.44
N ALA A 525 12.49 7.69 -2.74
CA ALA A 525 13.74 7.30 -3.40
C ALA A 525 14.61 8.52 -3.77
N MET A 526 14.02 9.54 -4.39
CA MET A 526 14.80 10.69 -4.89
C MET A 526 15.03 11.79 -3.85
N THR A 527 14.03 12.13 -3.04
CA THR A 527 14.11 13.30 -2.13
C THR A 527 14.61 12.92 -0.75
N ALA A 528 13.99 11.92 -0.11
CA ALA A 528 14.38 11.44 1.22
C ALA A 528 15.63 10.54 1.16
N GLY A 529 15.82 9.81 0.06
CA GLY A 529 16.93 8.88 -0.11
C GLY A 529 16.82 7.64 0.77
N ALA A 530 15.60 7.23 1.12
CA ALA A 530 15.36 6.03 1.94
C ALA A 530 15.70 4.73 1.20
N LEU A 531 15.66 4.75 -0.14
CA LEU A 531 15.99 3.64 -1.04
C LEU A 531 16.47 4.19 -2.40
N SER A 532 17.05 3.34 -3.25
CA SER A 532 17.37 3.73 -4.62
C SER A 532 16.11 3.74 -5.51
N VAL A 533 16.19 4.41 -6.65
CA VAL A 533 15.10 4.41 -7.64
C VAL A 533 14.88 3.01 -8.20
N GLU A 534 15.94 2.24 -8.43
CA GLU A 534 15.88 0.86 -8.89
C GLU A 534 15.13 -0.04 -7.89
N GLU A 535 15.40 0.11 -6.59
CA GLU A 535 14.66 -0.61 -5.55
C GLU A 535 13.21 -0.13 -5.43
N ALA A 536 12.95 1.16 -5.64
CA ALA A 536 11.59 1.68 -5.68
C ALA A 536 10.80 1.05 -6.83
N ILE A 537 11.36 0.97 -8.05
CA ILE A 537 10.75 0.27 -9.19
C ILE A 537 10.59 -1.23 -8.89
N ARG A 538 11.60 -1.90 -8.34
CA ARG A 538 11.53 -3.31 -7.96
C ARG A 538 10.40 -3.58 -6.96
N SER A 539 10.24 -2.71 -5.96
CA SER A 539 9.23 -2.83 -4.90
C SER A 539 7.78 -2.75 -5.39
N GLN A 540 7.56 -2.20 -6.59
CA GLN A 540 6.25 -2.07 -7.23
C GLN A 540 6.12 -2.92 -8.50
N THR A 541 7.12 -3.74 -8.86
CA THR A 541 7.10 -4.58 -10.08
C THR A 541 7.46 -6.04 -9.77
N SER A 542 8.74 -6.42 -9.83
CA SER A 542 9.15 -7.83 -9.69
C SER A 542 9.01 -8.37 -8.26
N LEU A 543 9.02 -7.52 -7.23
CA LEU A 543 8.77 -7.96 -5.85
C LEU A 543 7.31 -8.41 -5.66
N PRO A 544 6.28 -7.58 -5.93
CA PRO A 544 4.90 -8.03 -5.83
C PRO A 544 4.58 -9.18 -6.81
N ALA A 545 5.16 -9.19 -8.02
CA ALA A 545 5.03 -10.34 -8.93
C ALA A 545 5.51 -11.65 -8.28
N ARG A 546 6.68 -11.63 -7.62
CA ARG A 546 7.23 -12.80 -6.91
C ARG A 546 6.40 -13.22 -5.70
N ILE A 547 5.89 -12.25 -4.93
CA ILE A 547 5.01 -12.52 -3.77
C ILE A 547 3.73 -13.23 -4.24
N MET A 548 3.13 -12.73 -5.33
CA MET A 548 1.89 -13.25 -5.91
C MET A 548 2.07 -14.45 -6.85
N GLY A 549 3.30 -14.96 -7.00
CA GLY A 549 3.59 -16.13 -7.85
C GLY A 549 3.53 -15.88 -9.37
N LEU A 550 3.48 -14.62 -9.82
CA LEU A 550 3.48 -14.26 -11.24
C LEU A 550 4.85 -14.54 -11.87
N GLN A 551 4.87 -15.39 -12.92
CA GLN A 551 6.10 -15.81 -13.61
C GLN A 551 6.34 -15.08 -14.95
N ASP A 552 5.32 -14.38 -15.45
CA ASP A 552 5.29 -13.77 -16.78
C ASP A 552 4.95 -12.27 -16.77
N ARG A 553 5.11 -11.61 -15.61
CA ARG A 553 4.87 -10.17 -15.36
C ARG A 553 5.87 -9.63 -14.34
N GLY A 554 5.98 -8.30 -14.25
CA GLY A 554 6.81 -7.61 -13.25
C GLY A 554 8.27 -7.42 -13.64
N GLU A 555 8.68 -7.88 -14.83
CA GLU A 555 10.02 -7.66 -15.40
C GLU A 555 9.93 -7.35 -16.90
N ILE A 556 10.83 -6.52 -17.43
CA ILE A 556 10.99 -6.33 -18.88
C ILE A 556 11.89 -7.44 -19.39
N ARG A 557 11.26 -8.54 -19.82
CA ARG A 557 11.95 -9.75 -20.27
C ARG A 557 11.20 -10.39 -21.44
N VAL A 558 11.94 -10.92 -22.40
CA VAL A 558 11.33 -11.64 -23.55
C VAL A 558 10.44 -12.79 -23.04
N GLY A 559 9.22 -12.87 -23.58
CA GLY A 559 8.16 -13.78 -23.19
C GLY A 559 7.19 -13.23 -22.12
N HIS A 560 7.52 -12.12 -21.46
CA HIS A 560 6.61 -11.49 -20.48
C HIS A 560 5.48 -10.73 -21.16
N TRP A 561 4.38 -10.53 -20.45
CA TRP A 561 3.34 -9.61 -20.89
C TRP A 561 3.90 -8.19 -20.97
N ALA A 562 3.47 -7.45 -21.98
CA ALA A 562 3.80 -6.05 -22.18
C ALA A 562 2.95 -5.14 -21.28
N ASP A 563 3.09 -5.35 -19.97
CA ASP A 563 2.68 -4.36 -18.98
C ASP A 563 3.85 -3.40 -18.78
N LEU A 564 3.71 -2.17 -19.27
CA LEU A 564 4.83 -1.22 -19.36
C LEU A 564 4.40 0.17 -18.91
N VAL A 565 5.30 0.90 -18.25
CA VAL A 565 5.16 2.33 -17.95
C VAL A 565 6.28 3.08 -18.64
N VAL A 566 5.95 4.17 -19.33
CA VAL A 566 6.90 5.16 -19.83
C VAL A 566 6.68 6.45 -19.06
N PHE A 567 7.73 6.98 -18.45
CA PHE A 567 7.62 8.12 -17.54
C PHE A 567 8.85 9.04 -17.56
N ASP A 568 8.63 10.28 -17.14
CA ASP A 568 9.66 11.28 -16.91
C ASP A 568 10.18 11.20 -15.48
N MET A 569 11.49 10.98 -15.32
CA MET A 569 12.08 11.01 -13.99
C MET A 569 12.17 12.43 -13.42
N GLU A 570 12.17 13.48 -14.24
CA GLU A 570 12.29 14.86 -13.78
C GLU A 570 10.97 15.37 -13.18
N THR A 571 9.83 15.00 -13.77
CA THR A 571 8.51 15.51 -13.39
C THR A 571 7.65 14.51 -12.61
N ILE A 572 8.04 13.23 -12.50
CA ILE A 572 7.25 12.26 -11.73
C ILE A 572 6.98 12.76 -10.30
N ALA A 573 5.71 12.82 -9.93
CA ALA A 573 5.23 13.33 -8.65
C ALA A 573 3.80 12.88 -8.33
N ASP A 574 3.50 12.74 -7.04
CA ASP A 574 2.14 12.69 -6.52
C ASP A 574 1.58 14.11 -6.30
N GLU A 575 0.50 14.45 -7.00
CA GLU A 575 -0.17 15.75 -6.87
C GLU A 575 -1.33 15.71 -5.85
N ALA A 576 -1.86 14.52 -5.58
CA ALA A 576 -3.00 14.36 -4.68
C ALA A 576 -2.64 14.81 -3.25
N THR A 577 -3.42 15.77 -2.75
CA THR A 577 -3.30 16.24 -1.37
C THR A 577 -4.52 15.82 -0.56
N PHE A 578 -4.50 16.07 0.75
CA PHE A 578 -5.67 15.78 1.58
C PHE A 578 -6.89 16.67 1.29
N PHE A 579 -6.68 17.89 0.75
CA PHE A 579 -7.75 18.83 0.41
C PHE A 579 -8.17 18.72 -1.06
N GLU A 580 -7.27 18.25 -1.92
CA GLU A 580 -7.50 18.04 -3.34
C GLU A 580 -7.05 16.61 -3.71
N PRO A 581 -7.81 15.57 -3.27
CA PRO A 581 -7.34 14.19 -3.33
C PRO A 581 -7.48 13.55 -4.71
N HIS A 582 -8.20 14.15 -5.65
CA HIS A 582 -8.47 13.59 -6.99
C HIS A 582 -7.47 14.03 -8.06
N GLN A 583 -6.33 14.60 -7.67
CA GLN A 583 -5.30 15.00 -8.62
C GLN A 583 -4.51 13.79 -9.11
N HIS A 584 -4.53 13.56 -10.41
CA HIS A 584 -3.71 12.52 -11.04
C HIS A 584 -2.22 12.86 -10.95
N ALA A 585 -1.39 11.83 -10.92
CA ALA A 585 0.05 11.98 -10.88
C ALA A 585 0.63 12.66 -12.12
N GLU A 586 1.72 13.40 -11.95
CA GLU A 586 2.50 13.98 -13.03
C GLU A 586 3.61 13.01 -13.49
N GLY A 587 4.09 13.17 -14.72
CA GLY A 587 5.26 12.47 -15.26
C GLY A 587 5.00 11.06 -15.79
N ILE A 588 3.78 10.55 -15.75
CA ILE A 588 3.40 9.27 -16.37
C ILE A 588 2.89 9.52 -17.81
N ASP A 589 3.71 9.19 -18.81
CA ASP A 589 3.38 9.47 -20.22
C ASP A 589 2.51 8.40 -20.84
N HIS A 590 2.91 7.14 -20.67
CA HIS A 590 2.24 6.00 -21.27
C HIS A 590 2.16 4.84 -20.28
N VAL A 591 1.01 4.17 -20.27
CA VAL A 591 0.81 2.94 -19.52
C VAL A 591 0.18 1.93 -20.47
N PHE A 592 0.80 0.77 -20.55
CA PHE A 592 0.36 -0.35 -21.36
C PHE A 592 -0.03 -1.50 -20.45
N VAL A 593 -1.20 -2.08 -20.71
CA VAL A 593 -1.69 -3.29 -20.06
C VAL A 593 -1.86 -4.33 -21.16
N ASN A 594 -1.15 -5.45 -21.04
CA ASN A 594 -1.16 -6.51 -22.06
C ASN A 594 -0.84 -5.99 -23.48
N GLY A 595 0.04 -4.98 -23.58
CA GLY A 595 0.43 -4.31 -24.83
C GLY A 595 -0.52 -3.22 -25.33
N GLU A 596 -1.71 -3.07 -24.75
CA GLU A 596 -2.67 -2.03 -25.13
C GLU A 596 -2.49 -0.78 -24.27
N ALA A 597 -2.57 0.42 -24.88
CA ALA A 597 -2.42 1.66 -24.11
C ALA A 597 -3.69 1.96 -23.32
N VAL A 598 -3.54 2.19 -22.01
CA VAL A 598 -4.58 2.70 -21.11
C VAL A 598 -4.33 4.17 -20.73
N VAL A 599 -3.07 4.61 -20.78
CA VAL A 599 -2.65 6.02 -20.71
C VAL A 599 -1.77 6.32 -21.91
N ARG A 600 -1.97 7.48 -22.56
CA ARG A 600 -1.15 7.94 -23.68
C ARG A 600 -0.98 9.45 -23.64
N ASP A 601 0.28 9.89 -23.71
CA ASP A 601 0.65 11.31 -23.63
C ASP A 601 0.03 11.99 -22.39
N GLY A 602 -0.01 11.26 -21.26
CA GLY A 602 -0.66 11.67 -20.01
C GLY A 602 -2.19 11.56 -20.00
N ALA A 603 -2.85 11.29 -21.13
CA ALA A 603 -4.29 11.18 -21.22
C ALA A 603 -4.78 9.74 -20.95
N ILE A 604 -5.77 9.60 -20.06
CA ILE A 604 -6.42 8.32 -19.75
C ILE A 604 -7.39 7.95 -20.87
N LEU A 605 -7.27 6.73 -21.41
CA LEU A 605 -8.00 6.29 -22.61
C LEU A 605 -9.27 5.50 -22.31
N TYR A 606 -9.56 5.20 -21.04
CA TYR A 606 -10.76 4.48 -20.59
C TYR A 606 -10.99 3.14 -21.30
N ARG A 607 -9.91 2.37 -21.47
CA ARG A 607 -9.93 1.04 -22.11
C ARG A 607 -9.92 -0.08 -21.07
N LEU A 608 -10.37 -1.26 -21.49
CA LEU A 608 -10.51 -2.45 -20.63
C LEU A 608 -9.67 -3.65 -21.11
N PRO A 609 -8.34 -3.51 -21.33
CA PRO A 609 -7.48 -4.60 -21.79
C PRO A 609 -7.06 -5.61 -20.71
N GLY A 610 -7.36 -5.30 -19.45
CA GLY A 610 -6.97 -6.10 -18.30
C GLY A 610 -7.64 -7.47 -18.30
N ARG A 611 -6.97 -8.43 -17.66
CA ARG A 611 -7.44 -9.81 -17.51
C ARG A 611 -7.53 -10.19 -16.05
N ILE A 612 -8.43 -11.13 -15.75
CA ILE A 612 -8.44 -11.79 -14.45
C ILE A 612 -7.34 -12.85 -14.46
N ILE A 613 -6.42 -12.76 -13.50
CA ILE A 613 -5.30 -13.67 -13.36
C ILE A 613 -5.59 -14.63 -12.21
N THR A 614 -5.65 -15.92 -12.55
CA THR A 614 -5.88 -17.02 -11.60
C THR A 614 -4.58 -17.80 -11.33
N SER A 615 -4.52 -18.55 -10.22
CA SER A 615 -3.33 -19.33 -9.85
C SER A 615 -3.08 -20.49 -10.84
N ARG A 616 -1.80 -20.86 -11.04
CA ARG A 616 -1.33 -21.68 -12.19
C ARG A 616 -0.59 -22.98 -11.85
N ARG A 617 -0.57 -23.47 -10.61
CA ARG A 617 -0.02 -24.81 -10.32
C ARG A 617 -1.10 -25.78 -9.89
N GLY A 618 -1.27 -26.85 -10.67
CA GLY A 618 -1.96 -28.08 -10.26
C GLY A 618 -3.48 -28.04 -10.16
N GLY A 619 -4.12 -26.87 -10.21
CA GLY A 619 -5.57 -26.77 -10.38
C GLY A 619 -5.97 -27.34 -11.75
N LEU A 620 -7.04 -28.15 -11.78
CA LEU A 620 -7.66 -28.52 -13.06
C LEU A 620 -7.88 -27.23 -13.87
N PRO A 621 -7.66 -27.25 -15.20
CA PRO A 621 -8.12 -26.14 -16.02
C PRO A 621 -9.59 -25.91 -15.66
N VAL A 622 -9.93 -24.69 -15.28
CA VAL A 622 -11.34 -24.28 -15.26
C VAL A 622 -11.81 -24.51 -16.68
N SER A 623 -12.59 -25.57 -16.90
CA SER A 623 -13.01 -25.94 -18.24
C SER A 623 -13.82 -24.77 -18.79
N GLU A 624 -13.39 -24.23 -19.92
CA GLU A 624 -14.16 -23.25 -20.71
C GLU A 624 -15.54 -23.81 -21.15
N GLU A 625 -15.77 -25.10 -20.93
CA GLU A 625 -16.99 -25.84 -21.23
C GLU A 625 -17.69 -26.31 -19.95
N ASP A 626 -18.39 -25.42 -19.23
CA ASP A 626 -19.60 -25.82 -18.50
C ASP A 626 -20.84 -25.24 -19.19
N PRO A 627 -21.50 -26.02 -20.07
CA PRO A 627 -22.70 -25.58 -20.78
C PRO A 627 -23.93 -25.35 -19.90
N GLN A 628 -23.88 -25.61 -18.58
CA GLN A 628 -24.99 -25.32 -17.67
C GLN A 628 -25.01 -23.88 -17.13
N ALA A 629 -24.07 -23.02 -17.55
CA ALA A 629 -24.03 -21.60 -17.18
C ALA A 629 -24.39 -20.65 -18.35
N ARG A 630 -25.59 -20.80 -18.92
CA ARG A 630 -26.25 -19.75 -19.72
C ARG A 630 -27.60 -19.38 -19.14
#